data_AF-A0A392NW16-F1
#
_entry.id   AF-A0A392NW16-F1
#
_cell.length_a   1.000
_cell.length_b   1.000
_cell.length_c   1.000
_cell.angle_alpha   90.00
_cell.angle_beta   90.00
_cell.angle_gamma   90.00
#
_symmetry.space_group_name_H-M   'P 1'
#
loop_
_entity.id
_entity.type
_entity.pdbx_description
1 polymer ?
#
loop_
_entity_poly.entity_id
_entity_poly.type
_entity_poly.pdbx_seq_one_letter_code
_entity_poly.pdbx_strand_id
1 'polypeptide(L)'
;VLADGRCLFRAIAHGACLKNGEEAPNENRQRELADELRAKVAEELLKRRKETEWFIEGDFDTYVTRIQQTFVWGGEPELLMASHVLK
;
A
#
# COMPACT_ATOMS: atom_id res chain seq x y z
N VAL A 1 -9.94 -16.65 5.58
CA VAL A 1 -9.80 -15.21 5.30
C VAL A 1 -10.45 -14.94 3.96
N LEU A 2 -11.49 -14.11 3.90
CA LEU A 2 -12.04 -13.65 2.62
C LEU A 2 -10.94 -12.85 1.89
N ALA A 3 -10.72 -13.10 0.60
CA ALA A 3 -9.75 -12.36 -0.19
C ALA A 3 -10.22 -10.90 -0.37
N ASP A 4 -9.88 -10.04 0.59
CA ASP A 4 -10.34 -8.65 0.65
C ASP A 4 -9.38 -7.66 -0.02
N GLY A 5 -8.37 -8.18 -0.73
CA GLY A 5 -7.36 -7.42 -1.45
C GLY A 5 -6.32 -6.72 -0.58
N ARG A 6 -6.37 -6.83 0.75
CA ARG A 6 -5.49 -6.07 1.67
C ARG A 6 -4.22 -6.81 2.08
N CYS A 7 -4.01 -8.04 1.63
CA CYS A 7 -2.96 -8.93 2.15
C CYS A 7 -1.57 -8.28 2.18
N LEU A 8 -1.14 -7.63 1.09
CA LEU A 8 0.16 -6.95 1.02
C LEU A 8 0.25 -5.82 2.06
N PHE A 9 -0.71 -4.91 2.04
CA PHE A 9 -0.72 -3.74 2.92
C PHE A 9 -0.84 -4.14 4.40
N ARG A 10 -1.61 -5.18 4.73
CA ARG A 10 -1.69 -5.73 6.08
C ARG A 10 -0.34 -6.27 6.53
N ALA A 11 0.36 -7.04 5.68
CA ALA A 11 1.66 -7.59 6.02
C ALA A 11 2.70 -6.49 6.28
N ILE A 12 2.74 -5.48 5.42
CA ILE A 12 3.66 -4.34 5.57
C ILE A 12 3.32 -3.52 6.82
N ALA A 13 2.05 -3.17 7.02
CA ALA A 13 1.61 -2.40 8.19
C ALA A 13 1.91 -3.14 9.50
N HIS A 14 1.66 -4.45 9.54
CA HIS A 14 2.00 -5.29 10.70
C HIS A 14 3.51 -5.27 10.98
N GLY A 15 4.33 -5.43 9.94
CA GLY A 15 5.79 -5.34 10.07
C GLY A 15 6.26 -3.97 10.56
N ALA A 16 5.62 -2.89 10.09
CA ALA A 16 5.93 -1.53 10.52
C ALA A 16 5.63 -1.29 12.01
N CYS A 17 4.49 -1.77 12.52
CA CYS A 17 4.18 -1.71 13.96
C CYS A 17 5.26 -2.38 14.80
N LEU A 18 5.65 -3.60 14.42
CA LEU A 18 6.70 -4.32 15.13
C LEU A 18 8.07 -3.61 15.06
N LYS A 19 8.43 -3.05 13.90
CA LYS A 19 9.65 -2.25 13.73
C LYS A 19 9.66 -1.03 14.65
N ASN A 20 8.50 -0.42 14.88
CA ASN A 20 8.34 0.74 15.77
C ASN A 20 8.30 0.38 17.26
N GLY A 21 8.38 -0.90 17.61
CA GLY A 21 8.25 -1.38 19.00
C GLY A 21 6.80 -1.39 19.51
N GLU A 22 5.82 -1.28 18.61
CA GLU A 22 4.40 -1.40 18.94
C GLU A 22 4.00 -2.89 19.03
N GLU A 23 2.94 -3.18 19.79
CA GLU A 23 2.38 -4.53 19.84
C GLU A 23 1.79 -4.93 18.49
N ALA A 24 1.71 -6.25 18.25
CA ALA A 24 1.10 -6.78 17.04
C ALA A 24 -0.36 -6.31 16.92
N PRO A 25 -0.73 -5.59 15.85
CA PRO A 25 -2.08 -5.03 15.72
C PRO A 25 -3.11 -6.14 15.61
N ASN A 26 -4.27 -5.96 16.27
CA ASN A 26 -5.42 -6.85 16.11
C ASN A 26 -6.05 -6.73 14.71
N GLU A 27 -6.98 -7.61 14.37
CA GLU A 27 -7.55 -7.68 13.02
C GLU A 27 -8.19 -6.37 12.53
N ASN A 28 -8.93 -5.68 13.40
CA ASN A 28 -9.55 -4.40 13.06
C ASN A 28 -8.50 -3.33 12.79
N ARG A 29 -7.47 -3.25 13.63
CA ARG A 29 -6.39 -2.28 13.47
C ARG A 29 -5.54 -2.58 12.25
N GLN A 30 -5.28 -3.85 11.94
CA GLN A 30 -4.60 -4.25 10.70
C GLN A 30 -5.34 -3.76 9.46
N ARG A 31 -6.69 -3.83 9.45
CA ARG A 31 -7.50 -3.35 8.34
C ARG A 31 -7.38 -1.84 8.16
N GLU A 32 -7.48 -1.08 9.25
CA GLU A 32 -7.33 0.39 9.23
C GLU A 32 -5.94 0.79 8.73
N LEU A 33 -4.89 0.22 9.33
CA LEU A 33 -3.51 0.52 8.95
C LEU A 33 -3.21 0.12 7.49
N ALA A 34 -3.81 -0.96 6.99
CA ALA A 34 -3.67 -1.36 5.60
C ALA A 34 -4.32 -0.34 4.65
N ASP A 35 -5.53 0.15 4.97
CA ASP A 35 -6.24 1.14 4.16
C ASP A 35 -5.55 2.52 4.23
N GLU A 36 -5.04 2.92 5.41
CA GLU A 36 -4.20 4.12 5.58
C GLU A 36 -2.89 4.03 4.79
N LEU A 37 -2.19 2.90 4.86
CA LEU A 37 -0.95 2.67 4.12
C LEU A 37 -1.19 2.70 2.62
N ARG A 38 -2.27 2.07 2.15
CA ARG A 38 -2.67 2.09 0.73
C ARG A 38 -2.87 3.51 0.23
N ALA A 39 -3.57 4.37 0.99
CA ALA A 39 -3.76 5.76 0.62
C ALA A 39 -2.43 6.50 0.47
N LYS A 40 -1.53 6.37 1.46
CA LYS A 40 -0.19 6.98 1.41
C LYS A 40 0.67 6.47 0.25
N VAL A 41 0.59 5.18 -0.05
CA VAL A 41 1.31 4.58 -1.19
C VAL A 41 0.79 5.14 -2.52
N ALA A 42 -0.52 5.29 -2.68
CA ALA A 42 -1.10 5.89 -3.88
C ALA A 42 -0.71 7.38 -4.04
N GLU A 43 -0.64 8.13 -2.94
CA GLU A 43 -0.14 9.51 -2.95
C GLU A 43 1.35 9.58 -3.33
N GLU A 44 2.18 8.68 -2.80
CA GLU A 44 3.61 8.65 -3.12
C GLU A 44 3.84 8.23 -4.59
N LEU A 45 3.01 7.33 -5.16
CA LEU A 45 3.00 7.05 -6.61
C LEU A 45 2.79 8.33 -7.42
N LEU A 46 1.77 9.13 -7.11
CA LEU A 46 1.48 10.38 -7.81
C LEU A 46 2.62 11.38 -7.69
N LYS A 47 3.17 11.53 -6.49
CA LYS A 47 4.30 12.43 -6.22
C LYS A 47 5.56 12.04 -6.99
N ARG A 48 5.79 10.73 -7.18
CA ARG A 48 6.93 10.17 -7.89
C ARG A 48 6.62 9.74 -9.32
N ARG A 49 5.56 10.28 -9.94
CA ARG A 49 5.13 9.92 -11.29
C ARG A 49 6.27 9.82 -12.31
N LYS A 50 7.23 10.76 -12.28
CA LYS A 50 8.40 10.75 -13.18
C LYS A 50 9.29 9.50 -13.04
N GLU A 51 9.35 8.92 -11.84
CA GLU A 51 10.15 7.73 -11.53
C GLU A 51 9.34 6.44 -11.75
N THR A 52 8.00 6.51 -11.66
CA THR A 52 7.14 5.33 -11.59
C THR A 52 6.36 5.06 -12.88
N GLU A 53 5.94 6.10 -13.60
CA GLU A 53 5.03 5.98 -14.75
C GLU A 53 5.58 5.08 -15.87
N TRP A 54 6.89 5.09 -16.10
CA TRP A 54 7.50 4.32 -17.19
C TRP A 54 7.38 2.80 -17.03
N PHE A 55 7.19 2.29 -15.81
CA PHE A 55 7.01 0.86 -15.53
C PHE A 55 5.57 0.49 -15.15
N ILE A 56 4.63 1.44 -15.17
CA ILE A 56 3.21 1.16 -14.97
C ILE A 56 2.58 0.79 -16.31
N GLU A 57 1.89 -0.34 -16.35
CA GLU A 57 1.17 -0.77 -17.54
C GLU A 57 -0.15 0.00 -17.70
N GLY A 58 -0.30 0.67 -18.85
CA GLY A 58 -1.52 1.40 -19.21
C GLY A 58 -1.52 2.86 -18.75
N ASP A 59 -2.71 3.39 -18.52
CA ASP A 59 -2.88 4.77 -18.06
C ASP A 59 -2.56 4.90 -16.56
N PHE A 60 -1.61 5.77 -16.24
CA PHE A 60 -1.11 5.94 -14.88
C PHE A 60 -2.19 6.40 -13.90
N ASP A 61 -3.02 7.37 -14.31
CA ASP A 61 -4.05 7.95 -13.43
C ASP A 61 -5.16 6.92 -13.15
N THR A 62 -5.50 6.10 -14.14
CA THR A 62 -6.39 4.94 -13.98
C THR A 62 -5.78 3.88 -13.06
N TYR A 63 -4.49 3.59 -13.20
CA TYR A 63 -3.78 2.65 -12.32
C TYR A 63 -3.83 3.11 -10.86
N VAL A 64 -3.51 4.38 -10.59
CA VAL A 64 -3.54 4.95 -9.23
C VAL A 64 -4.96 4.91 -8.65
N THR A 65 -5.97 5.27 -9.45
CA THR A 65 -7.38 5.22 -9.02
C THR A 65 -7.80 3.80 -8.68
N ARG A 66 -7.32 2.81 -9.44
CA ARG A 66 -7.61 1.39 -9.23
C ARG A 66 -6.94 0.86 -7.97
N ILE A 67 -5.67 1.17 -7.71
CA ILE A 67 -4.96 0.62 -6.55
C ILE A 67 -5.48 1.17 -5.21
N GLN A 68 -6.10 2.35 -5.22
CA GLN A 68 -6.82 2.89 -4.06
C GLN A 68 -8.03 2.03 -3.65
N GLN A 69 -8.58 1.23 -4.57
CA GLN A 69 -9.72 0.36 -4.27
C GLN A 69 -9.28 -0.80 -3.37
N THR A 70 -10.00 -1.00 -2.28
CA THR A 70 -9.51 -1.88 -1.21
C THR A 70 -9.39 -3.35 -1.59
N PHE A 71 -10.19 -3.78 -2.56
CA PHE A 71 -10.23 -5.14 -3.12
C PHE A 71 -9.14 -5.40 -4.18
N VAL A 72 -8.39 -4.38 -4.61
CA VAL A 72 -7.30 -4.53 -5.58
C VAL A 72 -6.01 -4.92 -4.88
N TRP A 73 -5.35 -5.93 -5.41
CA TRP A 73 -4.12 -6.46 -4.84
C TRP A 73 -2.97 -5.54 -5.20
N GLY A 74 -2.09 -5.27 -4.24
CA GLY A 74 -0.85 -4.54 -4.51
C GLY A 74 0.22 -5.45 -5.09
N GLY A 75 1.19 -4.85 -5.79
CA GLY A 75 2.32 -5.50 -6.41
C GLY A 75 3.64 -4.80 -6.11
N GLU A 76 4.60 -4.94 -7.03
CA GLU A 76 5.94 -4.35 -6.92
C GLU A 76 5.94 -2.82 -6.86
N PRO A 77 5.11 -2.08 -7.64
CA PRO A 77 5.05 -0.62 -7.53
C PRO A 77 4.67 -0.15 -6.13
N GLU A 78 3.67 -0.79 -5.52
CA GLU A 78 3.21 -0.45 -4.17
C GLU A 78 4.24 -0.80 -3.12
N LEU A 79 4.96 -1.92 -3.29
CA LEU A 79 6.02 -2.32 -2.38
C LEU A 79 7.18 -1.32 -2.40
N LEU A 80 7.58 -0.88 -3.59
CA LEU A 80 8.62 0.16 -3.75
C LEU A 80 8.19 1.47 -3.07
N MET A 81 6.95 1.92 -3.30
CA MET A 81 6.45 3.14 -2.69
C MET A 81 6.27 3.02 -1.18
N ALA A 82 5.86 1.86 -0.67
CA ALA A 82 5.76 1.60 0.76
C ALA A 82 7.11 1.79 1.48
N SER A 83 8.23 1.46 0.82
CA SER A 83 9.58 1.71 1.35
C SER A 83 9.91 3.20 1.49
N HIS A 84 9.32 4.05 0.65
CA HIS A 84 9.46 5.51 0.76
C HIS A 84 8.53 6.11 1.83
N VAL A 85 7.33 5.54 1.97
CA VAL A 85 6.34 5.96 2.97
C VAL A 85 6.79 5.58 4.38
N LEU A 86 7.30 4.36 4.56
CA LEU A 86 7.72 3.79 5.84
C LEU A 86 9.24 3.92 5.98
N LYS A 87 9.70 5.01 6.61
CA LYS A 87 11.13 5.25 6.88
C LYS A 87 11.69 4.26 7.91
#